data_AF-A0A849RUA0-F1
#
_entry.id   AF-A0A849RUA0-F1
#
_cell.length_a   1.000
_cell.length_b   1.000
_cell.length_c   1.000
_cell.angle_alpha   90.00
_cell.angle_beta   90.00
_cell.angle_gamma   90.00
#
_symmetry.space_group_name_H-M   'P 1'
#
loop_
_entity.id
_entity.type
_entity.pdbx_description
1 polymer ?
#
loop_
_entity_poly.entity_id
_entity_poly.type
_entity_poly.pdbx_seq_one_letter_code
_entity_poly.pdbx_strand_id
1 'polypeptide(L)'
;MAALKGAAKEFESYFISNLLKVMRETVPKGALDNKGGAYFYSFYDQEIGRLAAESGGLGLARMIDEYTEKNSPSPSSSQAHKPIEEPTGIKVSVSAPVKLMTRD
;
A
#
# COMPACT_ATOMS: atom_id res chain seq x y z
N MET A 1 -6.00 -4.04 -9.80
CA MET A 1 -6.31 -2.90 -10.70
C MET A 1 -7.48 -2.07 -10.17
N ALA A 2 -8.72 -2.55 -10.16
CA ALA A 2 -9.89 -1.75 -9.72
C ALA A 2 -9.80 -1.19 -8.28
N ALA A 3 -9.28 -1.99 -7.34
CA ALA A 3 -9.07 -1.53 -5.96
C ALA A 3 -8.02 -0.41 -5.82
N LEU A 4 -6.96 -0.45 -6.64
CA LEU A 4 -5.92 0.59 -6.65
C LEU A 4 -6.47 1.91 -7.16
N LYS A 5 -7.21 1.86 -8.28
CA LYS A 5 -7.87 3.03 -8.87
C LYS A 5 -8.86 3.68 -7.91
N GLY A 6 -9.62 2.86 -7.16
CA GLY A 6 -10.50 3.32 -6.09
C GLY A 6 -9.72 4.05 -4.99
N ALA A 7 -8.69 3.40 -4.45
CA ALA A 7 -7.85 3.98 -3.40
C ALA A 7 -7.12 5.26 -3.84
N ALA A 8 -6.66 5.32 -5.09
CA ALA A 8 -6.00 6.50 -5.66
C ALA A 8 -6.96 7.70 -5.76
N LYS A 9 -8.21 7.45 -6.13
CA LYS A 9 -9.28 8.45 -6.17
C LYS A 9 -9.69 8.92 -4.77
N GLU A 10 -9.79 8.01 -3.81
CA GLU A 10 -10.05 8.34 -2.41
C GLU A 10 -8.92 9.19 -1.80
N PHE A 11 -7.67 8.85 -2.12
CA PHE A 11 -6.52 9.66 -1.73
C PHE A 11 -6.58 11.07 -2.32
N GLU A 12 -6.88 11.20 -3.61
CA GLU A 12 -7.03 12.52 -4.25
C GLU A 12 -8.15 13.34 -3.61
N SER A 13 -9.30 12.72 -3.31
CA SER A 13 -10.41 13.35 -2.60
C SER A 13 -9.98 13.90 -1.23
N TYR A 14 -9.30 13.06 -0.43
CA TYR A 14 -8.77 13.46 0.88
C TYR A 14 -7.76 14.60 0.75
N PHE A 15 -6.86 14.51 -0.22
CA PHE A 15 -5.84 15.53 -0.45
C PHE A 15 -6.45 16.88 -0.81
N ILE A 16 -7.42 16.92 -1.73
CA ILE A 16 -8.14 18.16 -2.10
C ILE A 16 -8.87 18.73 -0.89
N SER A 17 -9.55 17.89 -0.11
CA SER A 17 -10.23 18.31 1.13
C SER A 17 -9.25 18.97 2.10
N ASN A 18 -8.07 18.37 2.28
CA ASN A 18 -7.02 18.92 3.14
C ASN A 18 -6.41 20.22 2.56
N LEU A 19 -6.24 20.31 1.24
CA LEU A 19 -5.77 21.51 0.58
C LEU A 19 -6.71 22.69 0.84
N LEU A 20 -8.03 22.48 0.67
CA LEU A 20 -9.05 23.49 0.96
C LEU A 20 -9.04 23.94 2.41
N LYS A 21 -8.90 22.99 3.34
CA LYS A 21 -8.74 23.29 4.77
C LYS A 21 -7.54 24.20 5.03
N VAL A 22 -6.35 23.82 4.54
CA VAL A 22 -5.10 24.59 4.75
C VAL A 22 -5.21 25.97 4.08
N MET A 23 -5.79 26.07 2.90
CA MET A 23 -6.07 27.36 2.26
C MET A 23 -6.96 28.24 3.14
N ARG A 24 -8.00 27.68 3.78
CA ARG A 24 -8.87 28.45 4.69
C ARG A 24 -8.13 28.89 5.95
N GLU A 25 -7.21 28.09 6.47
CA GLU A 25 -6.36 28.47 7.62
C GLU A 25 -5.49 29.70 7.33
N THR A 26 -5.21 30.01 6.05
CA THR A 26 -4.49 31.24 5.65
C THR A 26 -5.35 32.51 5.67
N VAL A 27 -6.67 32.39 5.76
CA VAL A 27 -7.58 33.55 5.80
C VAL A 27 -7.59 34.13 7.22
N PRO A 28 -7.26 35.43 7.41
CA PRO A 28 -7.26 36.05 8.72
C PRO A 28 -8.64 35.95 9.38
N LYS A 29 -8.67 35.46 10.63
CA LYS A 29 -9.90 35.40 11.41
C LYS A 29 -10.28 36.80 11.89
N GLY A 30 -11.44 37.30 11.45
CA GLY A 30 -12.04 38.53 11.99
C GLY A 30 -12.57 38.34 13.42
N ALA A 31 -13.11 39.41 14.02
CA ALA A 31 -13.55 39.46 15.43
C ALA A 31 -14.64 38.42 15.83
N LEU A 32 -15.28 37.74 14.88
CA LEU A 32 -16.31 36.74 15.15
C LEU A 32 -15.80 35.33 14.81
N ASP A 33 -15.14 34.69 15.79
CA ASP A 33 -14.70 33.30 15.69
C ASP A 33 -15.93 32.38 15.83
N ASN A 34 -16.55 32.05 14.69
CA ASN A 34 -17.81 31.31 14.65
C ASN A 34 -17.54 29.80 14.73
N LYS A 35 -17.35 29.26 15.93
CA LYS A 35 -17.00 27.84 16.18
C LYS A 35 -17.98 26.84 15.55
N GLY A 36 -19.26 27.20 15.41
CA GLY A 36 -20.26 26.37 14.73
C GLY A 36 -20.00 26.21 13.23
N GLY A 37 -19.43 27.23 12.57
CA GLY A 37 -19.11 27.18 11.14
C GLY A 37 -17.98 26.20 10.80
N ALA A 38 -17.06 25.95 11.74
CA ALA A 38 -15.91 25.08 11.53
C ALA A 38 -16.29 23.64 11.12
N TYR A 39 -17.36 23.08 11.68
CA TYR A 39 -17.85 21.76 11.30
C TYR A 39 -18.52 21.75 9.93
N PHE A 40 -19.35 22.76 9.61
CA PHE A 40 -19.94 22.91 8.28
C PHE A 40 -18.88 23.01 7.19
N TYR A 41 -17.81 23.74 7.47
CA TYR A 41 -16.65 23.86 6.60
C TYR A 41 -15.95 22.52 6.35
N SER A 42 -15.79 21.68 7.37
CA SER A 42 -15.16 20.36 7.18
C SER A 42 -15.97 19.42 6.28
N PHE A 43 -17.28 19.34 6.46
CA PHE A 43 -18.15 18.51 5.59
C PHE A 43 -18.22 19.08 4.17
N TYR A 44 -18.21 20.41 4.05
CA TYR A 44 -18.17 21.08 2.76
C TYR A 44 -16.88 20.76 2.00
N ASP A 45 -15.72 20.91 2.65
CA ASP A 45 -14.43 20.60 2.03
C ASP A 45 -14.32 19.14 1.61
N GLN A 46 -14.89 18.21 2.41
CA GLN A 46 -14.96 16.78 2.09
C GLN A 46 -15.81 16.51 0.84
N GLU A 47 -16.99 17.10 0.73
CA GLU A 47 -17.86 16.89 -0.43
C GLU A 47 -17.27 17.52 -1.70
N ILE A 48 -16.66 18.70 -1.59
CA ILE A 48 -15.93 19.31 -2.71
C ILE A 48 -14.75 18.43 -3.12
N GLY A 49 -13.97 17.90 -2.17
CA GLY A 49 -12.88 16.96 -2.46
C GLY A 49 -13.37 15.71 -3.20
N ARG A 50 -14.48 15.12 -2.74
CA ARG A 50 -15.11 13.95 -3.37
C ARG A 50 -15.53 14.24 -4.81
N LEU A 51 -16.30 15.30 -5.03
CA LEU A 51 -16.77 15.70 -6.35
C LEU A 51 -15.61 16.07 -7.29
N ALA A 52 -14.61 16.78 -6.78
CA ALA A 52 -13.43 17.15 -7.57
C ALA A 52 -12.68 15.90 -8.04
N ALA A 53 -12.37 14.96 -7.12
CA ALA A 53 -11.73 13.70 -7.47
C ALA A 53 -12.59 12.83 -8.42
N GLU A 54 -13.93 12.91 -8.34
CA GLU A 54 -14.84 12.28 -9.31
C GLU A 54 -14.69 12.82 -10.73
N SER A 55 -14.50 14.13 -10.87
CA SER A 55 -14.24 14.77 -12.15
C SER A 55 -12.77 14.72 -12.62
N GLY A 56 -11.87 14.12 -11.83
CA GLY A 56 -10.44 14.03 -12.14
C GLY A 56 -9.56 15.15 -11.56
N GLY A 57 -10.15 16.08 -10.80
CA GLY A 57 -9.49 16.99 -9.86
C GLY A 57 -8.13 17.54 -10.28
N LEU A 58 -7.11 17.13 -9.52
CA LEU A 58 -5.71 17.49 -9.72
C LEU A 58 -4.97 16.50 -10.63
N GLY A 59 -5.61 15.38 -10.97
CA GLY A 59 -5.06 14.29 -11.76
C GLY A 59 -4.19 13.32 -10.96
N LEU A 60 -4.20 13.39 -9.62
CA LEU A 60 -3.33 12.55 -8.80
C LEU A 60 -3.70 11.06 -8.90
N ALA A 61 -5.00 10.74 -8.93
CA ALA A 61 -5.43 9.35 -9.09
C ALA A 61 -4.92 8.76 -10.41
N ARG A 62 -4.99 9.55 -11.48
CA ARG A 62 -4.47 9.18 -12.80
C ARG A 62 -2.95 8.98 -12.79
N MET A 63 -2.21 9.89 -12.15
CA MET A 63 -0.75 9.76 -12.04
C MET A 63 -0.33 8.50 -11.28
N ILE A 64 -1.06 8.14 -10.22
CA ILE A 64 -0.81 6.92 -9.44
C ILE A 64 -1.08 5.68 -10.30
N ASP A 65 -2.18 5.65 -11.05
CA ASP A 65 -2.51 4.57 -11.97
C ASP A 65 -1.40 4.42 -13.04
N GLU A 66 -1.03 5.51 -13.72
CA GLU A 66 0.01 5.51 -14.76
C GLU A 66 1.38 5.08 -14.22
N TYR A 67 1.78 5.57 -13.05
CA TYR A 67 3.03 5.17 -12.41
C TYR A 67 3.03 3.68 -12.05
N THR A 68 1.92 3.17 -11.54
CA THR A 68 1.83 1.77 -11.13
C THR A 68 1.78 0.85 -12.34
N GLU A 69 1.09 1.22 -13.41
CA GLU A 69 1.10 0.46 -14.67
C GLU A 69 2.51 0.40 -15.26
N LYS A 70 3.22 1.54 -15.29
CA LYS A 70 4.59 1.63 -15.80
C LYS A 70 5.59 0.80 -14.99
N ASN A 71 5.39 0.70 -13.68
CA ASN A 71 6.32 0.05 -12.76
C ASN A 71 5.83 -1.29 -12.22
N SER A 72 4.72 -1.82 -12.72
CA SER A 72 4.24 -3.15 -12.35
C SER A 72 5.26 -4.18 -12.84
N PRO A 73 5.82 -5.04 -11.96
CA PRO A 73 6.65 -6.13 -12.41
C PRO A 73 5.84 -7.02 -13.35
N SER A 74 6.37 -7.24 -14.56
CA SER A 74 5.77 -8.20 -15.50
C SER A 74 5.54 -9.54 -14.79
N PRO A 75 4.37 -10.19 -14.95
CA PRO A 75 4.18 -11.55 -14.43
C PRO A 75 5.08 -12.61 -15.11
N SER A 76 5.99 -12.23 -16.01
CA SER A 76 6.96 -13.11 -16.64
C SER A 76 8.20 -13.36 -15.76
N SER A 77 8.01 -14.00 -14.61
CA SER A 77 8.95 -15.00 -14.09
C SER A 77 8.32 -15.76 -12.93
N SER A 78 7.26 -16.53 -13.21
CA SER A 78 7.19 -17.84 -12.54
C SER A 78 8.42 -18.63 -13.00
N GLN A 79 9.52 -18.49 -12.28
CA GLN A 79 10.46 -19.60 -12.21
C GLN A 79 9.65 -20.75 -11.64
N ALA A 80 9.27 -21.68 -12.51
CA ALA A 80 8.81 -22.99 -12.08
C ALA A 80 9.92 -23.53 -11.17
N HIS A 81 9.68 -23.52 -9.86
CA HIS A 81 10.47 -24.28 -8.92
C HIS A 81 10.40 -25.73 -9.42
N LYS A 82 11.46 -26.21 -10.05
CA LYS A 82 11.62 -27.65 -10.26
C LYS A 82 11.56 -28.29 -8.89
N PRO A 83 10.72 -29.32 -8.67
CA PRO A 83 10.76 -30.09 -7.43
C PRO A 83 12.19 -30.51 -7.16
N ILE A 84 12.64 -30.34 -5.91
CA ILE A 84 13.92 -30.89 -5.46
C ILE A 84 13.81 -32.41 -5.65
N GLU A 85 14.52 -32.96 -6.63
CA GLU A 85 14.72 -34.41 -6.71
C GLU A 85 15.52 -34.81 -5.47
N GLU A 86 14.89 -35.61 -4.62
CA GLU A 86 15.51 -36.22 -3.45
C GLU A 86 16.77 -36.99 -3.90
N PRO A 87 17.96 -36.75 -3.31
CA PRO A 87 19.15 -37.49 -3.70
C PRO A 87 18.99 -38.95 -3.28
N THR A 88 18.56 -39.77 -4.22
CA THR A 88 18.58 -41.23 -4.08
C THR A 88 20.02 -41.70 -3.94
N GLY A 89 20.40 -42.06 -2.72
CA GLY A 89 21.48 -43.02 -2.48
C GLY A 89 22.72 -42.46 -1.80
N ILE A 90 22.66 -42.27 -0.48
CA ILE A 90 23.82 -42.53 0.37
C ILE A 90 23.58 -43.89 1.04
N LYS A 91 24.19 -44.95 0.48
CA LYS A 91 24.27 -46.23 1.19
C LYS A 91 25.28 -46.08 2.32
N VAL A 92 24.79 -45.89 3.54
CA VAL A 92 25.64 -45.91 4.73
C VAL A 92 26.07 -47.35 4.97
N SER A 93 27.34 -47.66 4.69
CA SER A 93 28.01 -48.88 5.13
C SER A 93 28.36 -48.76 6.61
N VAL A 94 27.59 -49.41 7.48
CA VAL A 94 27.93 -49.55 8.90
C VAL A 94 29.01 -50.63 9.05
N SER A 95 30.19 -50.26 9.56
CA SER A 95 31.24 -51.20 9.96
C SER A 95 31.25 -51.38 11.48
N ALA A 96 31.04 -52.63 11.88
CA ALA A 96 31.22 -53.37 13.15
C ALA A 96 31.38 -52.63 14.52
N PRO A 97 30.81 -53.19 15.61
CA PRO A 97 30.89 -52.60 16.95
C PRO A 97 32.27 -52.81 17.61
N VAL A 98 32.86 -51.73 18.13
CA VAL A 98 34.02 -51.81 19.03
C VAL A 98 33.57 -52.31 20.40
N LYS A 99 34.23 -53.38 20.84
CA LYS A 99 33.94 -54.18 22.03
C LYS A 99 34.17 -53.38 23.33
N LEU A 100 33.17 -53.43 24.20
CA LEU A 100 33.20 -52.93 25.58
C LEU A 100 34.35 -53.59 26.36
N MET A 101 35.27 -52.78 26.89
CA MET A 101 36.31 -53.22 27.80
C MET A 101 36.01 -52.58 29.17
N THR A 102 35.42 -53.39 30.05
CA THR A 102 35.42 -53.18 31.50
C THR A 102 36.84 -53.37 32.04
N ARG A 103 37.16 -52.66 33.14
CA ARG A 103 38.18 -52.90 34.19
C ARG A 103 38.55 -51.55 34.83
N ASP A 104 38.56 -51.33 36.13
CA ASP A 104 38.30 -52.13 37.34
C ASP A 104 37.77 -51.17 38.43
#